data_AF-A0AAV4FTZ7-F1
#
_entry.id   AF-A0AAV4FTZ7-F1
#
_cell.length_a   1.000
_cell.length_b   1.000
_cell.length_c   1.000
_cell.angle_alpha   90.00
_cell.angle_beta   90.00
_cell.angle_gamma   90.00
#
_symmetry.space_group_name_H-M   'P 1'
#
loop_
_entity.id
_entity.type
_entity.pdbx_description
1 polymer ?
#
loop_
_entity_poly.entity_id
_entity_poly.type
_entity_poly.pdbx_seq_one_letter_code
_entity_poly.pdbx_strand_id
1 'polypeptide(L)'
;MPTEIPGRPYQKVGSDLFEIKGQFFIVIIDYYSKNIDIERLTNPSTNSVIKALKRCFSTHGVPLTLVPDNELSNFGTDWNFCHITSSPRFPQSNGPAESAVKIAKRIMKQSDPLLALMVYRSTPVASIGVSSSELALGRKIRTTLPMLPSKLEPRTKDQTEIKQLISDHQQTVKKNFDQSHGARHLLELQSNLSETITEDK
;
A
#
# COMPACT_ATOMS: atom_id res chain seq x y z
N MET A 1 4.29 11.64 9.82
CA MET A 1 5.50 11.18 9.16
C MET A 1 5.14 10.44 7.89
N PRO A 2 5.80 10.75 6.75
CA PRO A 2 5.60 9.99 5.52
C PRO A 2 5.99 8.53 5.75
N THR A 3 5.21 7.61 5.20
CA THR A 3 5.56 6.19 5.22
C THR A 3 6.84 5.97 4.42
N GLU A 4 7.87 5.41 5.03
CA GLU A 4 9.11 5.05 4.35
C GLU A 4 8.83 4.10 3.18
N ILE A 5 9.47 4.37 2.05
CA ILE A 5 9.33 3.57 0.83
C ILE A 5 10.09 2.26 1.04
N PRO A 6 9.44 1.09 0.88
CA PRO A 6 10.15 -0.17 0.97
C PRO A 6 11.23 -0.28 -0.10
N GLY A 7 12.32 -0.99 0.16
CA GLY A 7 13.45 -1.09 -0.76
C GLY A 7 13.16 -1.90 -2.03
N ARG A 8 12.10 -2.71 -2.03
CA ARG A 8 11.71 -3.61 -3.12
C ARG A 8 10.19 -3.91 -3.12
N PRO A 9 9.64 -4.39 -4.25
CA PRO A 9 8.24 -4.83 -4.34
C PRO A 9 7.89 -5.83 -3.24
N TYR A 10 6.66 -5.71 -2.73
CA TYR A 10 6.07 -6.63 -1.76
C TYR A 10 6.80 -6.77 -0.42
N GLN A 11 7.81 -5.94 -0.13
CA GLN A 11 8.48 -5.94 1.17
C GLN A 11 7.53 -5.49 2.29
N LYS A 12 6.69 -4.49 2.02
CA LYS A 12 5.68 -3.98 2.95
C LYS A 12 4.34 -3.90 2.23
N VAL A 13 3.33 -4.49 2.83
CA VAL A 13 1.97 -4.57 2.32
C VAL A 13 1.02 -3.97 3.35
N GLY A 14 0.02 -3.23 2.92
CA GLY A 14 -1.10 -2.85 3.77
C GLY A 14 -2.37 -3.54 3.32
N SER A 15 -3.33 -3.66 4.22
CA SER A 15 -4.63 -4.21 3.89
C SER A 15 -5.75 -3.54 4.67
N ASP A 16 -6.88 -3.31 4.01
CA ASP A 16 -8.03 -2.66 4.61
C ASP A 16 -9.34 -3.28 4.09
N LEU A 17 -10.35 -3.28 4.95
CA LEU A 17 -11.67 -3.83 4.68
C LEU A 17 -12.59 -2.77 4.11
N PHE A 18 -13.46 -3.16 3.18
CA PHE A 18 -14.49 -2.27 2.69
C PHE A 18 -15.74 -3.03 2.23
N GLU A 19 -16.84 -2.29 2.18
CA GLU A 19 -18.14 -2.82 1.76
C GLU A 19 -18.68 -2.10 0.52
N ILE A 20 -19.34 -2.86 -0.35
CA ILE A 20 -20.14 -2.36 -1.47
C ILE A 20 -21.44 -3.16 -1.55
N LYS A 21 -22.59 -2.49 -1.36
CA LYS A 21 -23.94 -3.08 -1.49
C LYS A 21 -24.11 -4.35 -0.63
N GLY A 22 -23.71 -4.35 0.64
CA GLY A 22 -23.83 -5.52 1.52
C GLY A 22 -22.77 -6.60 1.30
N GLN A 23 -21.81 -6.40 0.40
CA GLN A 23 -20.74 -7.35 0.13
C GLN A 23 -19.42 -6.86 0.70
N PHE A 24 -18.72 -7.74 1.42
CA PHE A 24 -17.44 -7.45 2.06
C PHE A 24 -16.27 -7.77 1.14
N PHE A 25 -15.26 -6.92 1.18
CA PHE A 25 -14.04 -7.04 0.42
C PHE A 25 -12.84 -6.66 1.29
N ILE A 26 -11.67 -7.16 0.89
CA ILE A 26 -10.37 -6.68 1.36
C ILE A 26 -9.60 -6.14 0.18
N VAL A 27 -8.99 -4.96 0.35
CA VAL A 27 -7.95 -4.48 -0.55
C VAL A 27 -6.60 -4.76 0.08
N ILE A 28 -5.65 -5.26 -0.72
CA ILE A 28 -4.28 -5.52 -0.32
C ILE A 28 -3.40 -4.68 -1.25
N ILE A 29 -2.55 -3.82 -0.69
CA ILE A 29 -1.72 -2.88 -1.46
C ILE A 29 -0.24 -3.07 -1.14
N ASP A 30 0.57 -3.22 -2.19
CA ASP A 30 2.03 -3.15 -2.08
C ASP A 30 2.47 -1.68 -1.94
N TYR A 31 3.19 -1.37 -0.87
CA TYR A 31 3.61 0.00 -0.58
C TYR A 31 4.68 0.50 -1.57
N TYR A 32 5.43 -0.40 -2.21
CA TYR A 32 6.43 -0.04 -3.22
C TYR A 32 5.78 0.22 -4.58
N SER A 33 5.17 -0.80 -5.19
CA SER A 33 4.64 -0.71 -6.55
C SER A 33 3.28 -0.01 -6.66
N LYS A 34 2.58 0.18 -5.53
CA LYS A 34 1.16 0.57 -5.47
C LYS A 34 0.23 -0.41 -6.17
N ASN A 35 0.70 -1.62 -6.49
CA ASN A 35 -0.15 -2.67 -7.02
C ASN A 35 -1.18 -3.08 -5.96
N ILE A 36 -2.43 -3.26 -6.37
CA ILE A 36 -3.53 -3.66 -5.47
C ILE A 36 -4.12 -4.99 -5.90
N ASP A 37 -4.51 -5.79 -4.92
CA ASP A 37 -5.38 -6.96 -5.05
C ASP A 37 -6.70 -6.68 -4.32
N ILE A 38 -7.81 -7.15 -4.89
CA ILE A 38 -9.16 -6.97 -4.33
C ILE A 38 -9.80 -8.34 -4.24
N GLU A 39 -10.07 -8.78 -3.02
CA GLU A 39 -10.64 -10.10 -2.75
C GLU A 39 -12.01 -9.95 -2.09
N ARG A 40 -13.00 -10.69 -2.60
CA ARG A 40 -14.32 -10.77 -1.95
C ARG A 40 -14.25 -11.69 -0.74
N LEU A 41 -14.86 -11.26 0.35
CA LEU A 41 -14.99 -12.02 1.58
C LEU A 41 -16.42 -12.54 1.75
N THR A 42 -16.56 -13.69 2.40
CA THR A 42 -17.87 -14.21 2.82
C THR A 42 -18.43 -13.43 4.01
N ASN A 43 -17.55 -12.95 4.88
CA ASN A 43 -17.84 -12.11 6.05
C ASN A 43 -16.56 -11.37 6.47
N PRO A 44 -16.63 -10.32 7.30
CA PRO A 44 -15.45 -9.56 7.72
C PRO A 44 -14.66 -10.22 8.87
N SER A 45 -14.81 -11.53 9.10
CA SER A 45 -14.09 -12.21 10.19
C SER A 45 -12.59 -12.33 9.91
N THR A 46 -11.78 -12.36 10.97
CA THR A 46 -10.32 -12.57 10.89
C THR A 46 -9.94 -13.82 10.09
N ASN A 47 -10.70 -14.92 10.21
CA ASN A 47 -10.46 -16.15 9.44
C ASN A 47 -10.66 -15.95 7.93
N SER A 48 -11.71 -15.23 7.53
CA SER A 48 -11.96 -14.89 6.13
C SER A 48 -10.86 -13.99 5.57
N VAL A 49 -10.40 -13.02 6.37
CA VAL A 49 -9.28 -12.14 6.03
C VAL A 49 -7.98 -12.91 5.84
N ILE A 50 -7.61 -13.77 6.80
CA ILE A 50 -6.41 -14.61 6.71
C ILE A 50 -6.47 -15.50 5.46
N LYS A 51 -7.63 -16.08 5.14
CA LYS A 51 -7.78 -16.90 3.94
C LYS A 51 -7.54 -16.09 2.66
N ALA A 52 -8.04 -14.86 2.58
CA ALA A 52 -7.80 -13.98 1.44
C ALA A 52 -6.33 -13.56 1.34
N LEU A 53 -5.70 -13.20 2.47
CA LEU A 53 -4.27 -12.88 2.53
C LEU A 53 -3.41 -14.05 2.07
N LYS A 54 -3.71 -15.29 2.50
CA LYS A 54 -3.00 -16.50 2.04
C LYS A 54 -3.07 -16.69 0.52
N ARG A 55 -4.21 -16.40 -0.13
CA ARG A 55 -4.31 -16.45 -1.61
C ARG A 55 -3.45 -15.39 -2.29
N CYS A 56 -3.41 -14.18 -1.72
CA CYS A 56 -2.57 -13.11 -2.23
C CYS A 56 -1.08 -13.48 -2.06
N PHE A 57 -0.70 -13.97 -0.88
CA PHE A 57 0.68 -14.37 -0.57
C PHE A 57 1.13 -15.58 -1.40
N SER A 58 0.24 -16.51 -1.78
CA SER A 58 0.59 -17.59 -2.70
C SER A 58 0.92 -17.10 -4.12
N THR A 59 0.48 -15.89 -4.49
CA THR A 59 0.74 -15.30 -5.81
C THR A 59 2.02 -14.45 -5.81
N HIS A 60 2.25 -13.71 -4.73
CA HIS A 60 3.30 -12.68 -4.67
C HIS A 60 4.47 -13.03 -3.75
N GLY A 61 4.33 -14.06 -2.92
CA GLY A 61 5.23 -14.34 -1.79
C GLY A 61 4.72 -13.74 -0.49
N VAL A 62 5.41 -14.02 0.61
CA VAL A 62 5.08 -13.49 1.94
C VAL A 62 5.81 -12.16 2.13
N PRO A 63 5.14 -11.07 2.57
CA PRO A 63 5.81 -9.80 2.80
C PRO A 63 6.68 -9.86 4.07
N LEU A 64 7.64 -8.93 4.22
CA LEU A 64 8.35 -8.78 5.50
C LEU A 64 7.46 -8.09 6.53
N THR A 65 6.63 -7.16 6.09
CA THR A 65 5.73 -6.39 6.95
C THR A 65 4.33 -6.34 6.36
N LEU A 66 3.34 -6.70 7.15
CA LEU A 66 1.93 -6.46 6.87
C LEU A 66 1.40 -5.35 7.80
N VAL A 67 0.66 -4.40 7.26
CA VAL A 67 -0.06 -3.37 8.02
C VAL A 67 -1.56 -3.64 7.86
N PRO A 68 -2.14 -4.52 8.69
CA PRO A 68 -3.57 -4.81 8.63
C PRO A 68 -4.36 -3.81 9.48
N ASP A 69 -5.62 -3.56 9.08
CA ASP A 69 -6.60 -2.80 9.86
C ASP A 69 -6.86 -3.42 11.25
N ASN A 70 -6.84 -4.76 11.34
CA ASN A 70 -7.11 -5.50 12.57
C ASN A 70 -6.02 -6.53 12.89
N GLU A 71 -5.89 -6.89 14.17
CA GLU A 71 -5.01 -7.95 14.64
C GLU A 71 -5.34 -9.30 13.98
N LEU A 72 -4.31 -10.00 13.48
CA LEU A 72 -4.45 -11.28 12.76
C LEU A 72 -4.00 -12.48 13.59
N SER A 73 -4.02 -12.35 14.91
CA SER A 73 -3.62 -13.42 15.86
C SER A 73 -2.22 -13.97 15.52
N ASN A 74 -2.02 -15.29 15.57
CA ASN A 74 -0.73 -15.95 15.34
C ASN A 74 -0.30 -16.00 13.86
N PHE A 75 -1.10 -15.47 12.92
CA PHE A 75 -0.81 -15.60 11.50
C PHE A 75 0.54 -15.01 11.10
N GLY A 76 0.94 -13.88 11.70
CA GLY A 76 2.26 -13.27 11.49
C GLY A 76 3.41 -14.19 11.87
N THR A 77 3.32 -14.79 13.07
CA THR A 77 4.29 -15.75 13.57
C THR A 77 4.36 -17.00 12.71
N ASP A 78 3.20 -17.58 12.36
CA ASP A 78 3.11 -18.83 11.58
C ASP A 78 3.67 -18.69 10.16
N TRP A 79 3.59 -17.49 9.57
CA TRP A 79 4.02 -17.19 8.21
C TRP A 79 5.31 -16.36 8.16
N ASN A 80 5.94 -16.12 9.30
CA ASN A 80 7.22 -15.41 9.43
C ASN A 80 7.21 -13.99 8.82
N PHE A 81 6.19 -13.20 9.16
CA PHE A 81 6.13 -11.77 8.84
C PHE A 81 5.78 -10.93 10.06
N CYS A 82 6.26 -9.69 10.10
CA CYS A 82 5.88 -8.74 11.14
C CYS A 82 4.52 -8.13 10.78
N HIS A 83 3.50 -8.25 11.64
CA HIS A 83 2.36 -7.36 11.55
C HIS A 83 2.64 -6.08 12.37
N ILE A 84 2.26 -4.94 11.81
CA ILE A 84 2.21 -3.67 12.54
C ILE A 84 0.77 -3.23 12.46
N THR A 85 -0.01 -3.46 13.51
CA THR A 85 -1.38 -2.98 13.55
C THR A 85 -1.40 -1.45 13.58
N SER A 86 -2.24 -0.87 12.73
CA SER A 86 -2.54 0.55 12.80
C SER A 86 -3.38 0.81 14.06
N SER A 87 -2.73 0.98 15.21
CA SER A 87 -3.44 1.41 16.41
C SER A 87 -4.01 2.83 16.18
N PRO A 88 -5.06 3.25 16.93
CA PRO A 88 -5.60 4.61 16.87
C PRO A 88 -4.56 5.72 17.12
N ARG A 89 -3.39 5.36 17.66
CA ARG A 89 -2.27 6.28 17.91
C ARG A 89 -1.35 6.47 16.70
N PHE A 90 -1.46 5.67 15.64
CA PHE A 90 -0.67 5.79 14.42
C PHE A 90 -1.51 5.79 13.12
N PRO A 91 -2.51 6.67 12.97
CA PRO A 91 -3.37 6.74 11.78
C PRO A 91 -2.60 6.99 10.47
N GLN A 92 -1.36 7.49 10.53
CA GLN A 92 -0.54 7.73 9.34
C GLN A 92 0.03 6.46 8.70
N SER A 93 0.07 5.31 9.38
CA SER A 93 0.68 4.08 8.82
C SER A 93 -0.23 3.38 7.80
N ASN A 94 -1.55 3.58 7.88
CA ASN A 94 -2.55 2.92 7.02
C ASN A 94 -3.09 3.80 5.88
N GLY A 95 -2.64 5.05 5.75
CA GLY A 95 -3.07 5.97 4.70
C GLY A 95 -2.99 5.42 3.26
N PRO A 96 -1.96 4.62 2.89
CA PRO A 96 -1.94 3.93 1.60
C PRO A 96 -3.09 2.93 1.42
N ALA A 97 -3.46 2.17 2.44
CA ALA A 97 -4.57 1.21 2.37
C ALA A 97 -5.92 1.92 2.28
N GLU A 98 -6.13 3.00 3.04
CA GLU A 98 -7.34 3.84 2.92
C GLU A 98 -7.47 4.44 1.51
N SER A 99 -6.35 4.89 0.93
CA SER A 99 -6.31 5.37 -0.45
C SER A 99 -6.62 4.24 -1.44
N ALA A 100 -6.11 3.04 -1.17
CA ALA A 100 -6.41 1.84 -1.95
C ALA A 100 -7.90 1.48 -1.90
N VAL A 101 -8.57 1.63 -0.75
CA VAL A 101 -10.03 1.43 -0.64
C VAL A 101 -10.79 2.39 -1.56
N LYS A 102 -10.40 3.66 -1.62
CA LYS A 102 -11.02 4.64 -2.54
C LYS A 102 -10.88 4.22 -4.00
N ILE A 103 -9.70 3.70 -4.39
CA ILE A 103 -9.44 3.19 -5.74
C ILE A 103 -10.25 1.91 -6.01
N ALA A 104 -10.21 0.95 -5.10
CA ALA A 104 -10.92 -0.32 -5.18
C ALA A 104 -12.44 -0.10 -5.35
N LYS A 105 -13.02 0.81 -4.56
CA LYS A 105 -14.44 1.18 -4.71
C LYS A 105 -14.78 1.76 -6.08
N ARG A 106 -13.87 2.49 -6.74
CA ARG A 106 -14.09 3.01 -8.10
C ARG A 106 -14.00 1.89 -9.15
N ILE A 107 -13.03 0.98 -9.00
CA ILE A 107 -12.85 -0.20 -9.86
C ILE A 107 -14.07 -1.11 -9.78
N MET A 108 -14.54 -1.42 -8.57
CA MET A 108 -15.69 -2.30 -8.33
C MET A 108 -17.03 -1.71 -8.78
N LYS A 109 -17.09 -0.42 -9.10
CA LYS A 109 -18.28 0.24 -9.68
C LYS A 109 -18.32 0.19 -11.21
N GLN A 110 -17.24 -0.25 -11.88
CA GLN A 110 -17.22 -0.40 -13.33
C GLN A 110 -18.08 -1.60 -13.77
N SER A 111 -18.47 -1.62 -15.05
CA SER A 111 -19.24 -2.74 -15.62
C SER A 111 -18.45 -4.05 -15.61
N ASP A 112 -17.15 -3.98 -15.88
CA ASP A 112 -16.20 -5.08 -15.75
C ASP A 112 -15.08 -4.71 -14.75
N PRO A 113 -15.25 -5.05 -13.46
CA PRO A 113 -14.25 -4.75 -12.42
C PRO A 113 -12.88 -5.39 -12.65
N LEU A 114 -12.82 -6.58 -13.28
CA LEU A 114 -11.55 -7.27 -13.52
C LEU A 114 -10.76 -6.60 -14.64
N LEU A 115 -11.43 -6.21 -15.72
CA LEU A 115 -10.83 -5.40 -16.77
C LEU A 115 -10.38 -4.04 -16.22
N ALA A 116 -11.21 -3.38 -15.40
CA ALA A 116 -10.86 -2.11 -14.77
C ALA A 116 -9.63 -2.24 -13.85
N LEU A 117 -9.53 -3.33 -13.09
CA LEU A 117 -8.36 -3.64 -12.26
C LEU A 117 -7.11 -3.86 -13.13
N MET A 118 -7.22 -4.60 -14.23
CA MET A 118 -6.11 -4.79 -15.17
C MET A 118 -5.65 -3.45 -15.77
N VAL A 119 -6.58 -2.59 -16.18
CA VAL A 119 -6.28 -1.25 -16.71
C VAL A 119 -5.54 -0.43 -15.66
N TYR A 120 -6.05 -0.35 -14.43
CA TYR A 120 -5.35 0.31 -13.32
C TYR A 120 -3.91 -0.19 -13.17
N ARG A 121 -3.71 -1.52 -13.12
CA ARG A 121 -2.39 -2.13 -12.96
C ARG A 121 -1.42 -1.85 -14.11
N SER A 122 -1.94 -1.68 -15.32
CA SER A 122 -1.16 -1.43 -16.54
C SER A 122 -0.95 0.06 -16.86
N THR A 123 -1.62 0.96 -16.13
CA THR A 123 -1.55 2.40 -16.40
C THR A 123 -0.30 3.01 -15.74
N PRO A 124 0.62 3.63 -16.50
CA PRO A 124 1.78 4.30 -15.94
C PRO A 124 1.40 5.50 -15.09
N VAL A 125 2.11 5.70 -13.97
CA VAL A 125 2.02 6.95 -13.21
C VAL A 125 2.77 8.04 -13.99
N ALA A 126 2.11 9.15 -14.30
CA ALA A 126 2.65 10.17 -15.22
C ALA A 126 4.04 10.69 -14.82
N SER A 127 4.30 10.89 -13.53
CA SER A 127 5.60 11.38 -13.03
C SER A 127 6.70 10.32 -12.95
N ILE A 128 6.36 9.02 -13.03
CA ILE A 128 7.31 7.91 -12.91
C ILE A 128 7.52 7.22 -14.28
N GLY A 129 6.52 7.28 -15.17
CA GLY A 129 6.55 6.62 -16.47
C GLY A 129 6.46 5.09 -16.41
N VAL A 130 6.14 4.53 -15.24
CA VAL A 130 6.05 3.08 -14.99
C VAL A 130 4.72 2.75 -14.31
N SER A 131 4.10 1.65 -14.73
CA SER A 131 2.85 1.15 -14.15
C SER A 131 3.07 0.31 -12.89
N SER A 132 2.02 0.10 -12.09
CA SER A 132 2.13 -0.70 -10.87
C SER A 132 2.53 -2.14 -11.16
N SER A 133 1.99 -2.74 -12.23
CA SER A 133 2.34 -4.10 -12.64
C SER A 133 3.78 -4.21 -13.14
N GLU A 134 4.32 -3.19 -13.81
CA GLU A 134 5.74 -3.16 -14.19
C GLU A 134 6.64 -3.09 -12.95
N LEU A 135 6.30 -2.28 -11.96
CA LEU A 135 7.05 -2.20 -10.70
C LEU A 135 6.97 -3.52 -9.91
N ALA A 136 5.81 -4.18 -9.90
CA ALA A 136 5.59 -5.41 -9.15
C ALA A 136 6.19 -6.66 -9.83
N LEU A 137 6.09 -6.76 -11.16
CA LEU A 137 6.42 -7.96 -11.93
C LEU A 137 7.71 -7.83 -12.77
N GLY A 138 8.28 -6.64 -12.87
CA GLY A 138 9.46 -6.38 -13.71
C GLY A 138 9.21 -6.44 -15.21
N ARG A 139 7.94 -6.48 -15.64
CA ARG A 139 7.55 -6.55 -17.06
C ARG A 139 6.19 -5.89 -17.29
N LYS A 140 5.93 -5.52 -18.54
CA LYS A 140 4.58 -5.10 -18.93
C LYS A 140 3.64 -6.30 -19.01
N ILE A 141 2.40 -6.10 -18.60
CA ILE A 141 1.33 -7.07 -18.82
C ILE A 141 0.65 -6.80 -20.15
N ARG A 142 0.23 -7.86 -20.85
CA ARG A 142 -0.57 -7.74 -22.07
C ARG A 142 -1.99 -7.37 -21.69
N THR A 143 -2.52 -6.31 -22.28
CA THR A 143 -3.90 -5.86 -22.10
C THR A 143 -4.73 -6.15 -23.36
N THR A 144 -5.99 -5.71 -23.37
CA THR A 144 -6.84 -5.76 -24.56
C THR A 144 -6.43 -4.76 -25.65
N LEU A 145 -5.55 -3.81 -25.33
CA LEU A 145 -5.05 -2.83 -26.30
C LEU A 145 -3.90 -3.43 -27.13
N PRO A 146 -3.83 -3.13 -28.44
CA PRO A 146 -2.71 -3.54 -29.28
C PRO A 146 -1.38 -3.06 -28.71
N MET A 147 -0.41 -3.97 -28.62
CA MET A 147 0.94 -3.67 -28.15
C MET A 147 1.97 -4.42 -29.01
N LEU A 148 3.10 -3.76 -29.29
CA LEU A 148 4.22 -4.39 -29.96
C LEU A 148 4.81 -5.51 -29.08
N PRO A 149 5.09 -6.70 -29.62
CA PRO A 149 5.69 -7.80 -28.85
C PRO A 149 6.99 -7.39 -28.13
N SER A 150 7.81 -6.56 -28.78
CA SER A 150 9.07 -6.04 -28.21
C SER A 150 8.90 -5.19 -26.93
N LYS A 151 7.68 -4.73 -26.63
CA LYS A 151 7.36 -3.99 -25.39
C LYS A 151 6.95 -4.92 -24.23
N LEU A 152 6.65 -6.19 -24.52
CA LEU A 152 6.29 -7.20 -23.52
C LEU A 152 7.51 -7.94 -22.97
N GLU A 153 8.64 -7.90 -23.69
CA GLU A 153 9.91 -8.43 -23.21
C GLU A 153 10.29 -7.80 -21.86
N PRO A 154 10.70 -8.61 -20.85
CA PRO A 154 11.18 -8.09 -19.58
C PRO A 154 12.34 -7.13 -19.80
N ARG A 155 12.28 -5.96 -19.16
CA ARG A 155 13.35 -4.96 -19.23
C ARG A 155 13.76 -4.58 -17.82
N THR A 156 15.04 -4.77 -17.52
CA THR A 156 15.64 -4.24 -16.31
C THR A 156 15.77 -2.72 -16.46
N LYS A 157 14.87 -1.96 -15.83
CA LYS A 157 15.05 -0.51 -15.68
C LYS A 157 16.08 -0.25 -14.57
N ASP A 158 16.76 0.88 -14.63
CA ASP A 158 17.65 1.29 -13.55
C ASP A 158 16.84 1.45 -12.25
N GLN A 159 17.13 0.60 -11.28
CA GLN A 159 16.43 0.59 -10.00
C GLN A 159 16.68 1.87 -9.20
N THR A 160 17.83 2.52 -9.40
CA THR A 160 18.21 3.75 -8.72
C THR A 160 17.35 4.91 -9.21
N GLU A 161 17.24 5.05 -10.52
CA GLU A 161 16.39 6.07 -11.17
C GLU A 161 14.92 5.89 -10.76
N ILE A 162 14.40 4.65 -10.81
CA ILE A 162 13.03 4.36 -10.42
C ILE A 162 12.77 4.69 -8.94
N LYS A 163 13.70 4.35 -8.04
CA LYS A 163 13.57 4.68 -6.62
C LYS A 163 13.54 6.19 -6.40
N GLN A 164 14.36 6.95 -7.11
CA GLN A 164 14.36 8.41 -7.05
C GLN A 164 13.02 8.98 -7.52
N LEU A 165 12.52 8.55 -8.67
CA LEU A 165 11.23 8.99 -9.22
C LEU A 165 10.05 8.67 -8.29
N ILE A 166 10.06 7.50 -7.63
CA ILE A 166 9.04 7.14 -6.64
C ILE A 166 9.13 8.06 -5.42
N SER A 167 10.34 8.35 -4.94
CA SER A 167 10.58 9.28 -3.83
C SER A 167 10.06 10.68 -4.14
N ASP A 168 10.41 11.23 -5.30
CA ASP A 168 10.02 12.57 -5.74
C ASP A 168 8.50 12.67 -5.93
N HIS A 169 7.88 11.63 -6.51
CA HIS A 169 6.43 11.55 -6.61
C HIS A 169 5.77 11.60 -5.23
N GLN A 170 6.26 10.83 -4.26
CA GLN A 170 5.69 10.81 -2.90
C GLN A 170 5.88 12.13 -2.15
N GLN A 171 7.03 12.78 -2.30
CA GLN A 171 7.26 14.13 -1.74
C GLN A 171 6.28 15.15 -2.33
N THR A 172 6.03 15.07 -3.63
CA THR A 172 5.05 15.94 -4.32
C THR A 172 3.64 15.69 -3.80
N VAL A 173 3.23 14.43 -3.71
CA VAL A 173 1.91 14.04 -3.18
C VAL A 173 1.74 14.51 -1.73
N LYS A 174 2.77 14.35 -0.89
CA LYS A 174 2.78 14.83 0.49
C LYS A 174 2.64 16.35 0.57
N LYS A 175 3.45 17.08 -0.19
CA LYS A 175 3.41 18.55 -0.23
C LYS A 175 2.02 19.06 -0.62
N ASN A 176 1.42 18.46 -1.65
CA ASN A 176 0.07 18.81 -2.09
C ASN A 176 -0.97 18.54 -0.99
N PHE A 177 -0.85 17.41 -0.28
CA PHE A 177 -1.74 17.06 0.83
C PHE A 177 -1.62 18.04 2.01
N ASP A 178 -0.38 18.37 2.41
CA ASP A 178 -0.11 19.28 3.53
C ASP A 178 -0.61 20.70 3.22
N GLN A 179 -0.47 21.15 1.96
CA GLN A 179 -1.00 22.43 1.47
C GLN A 179 -2.53 22.47 1.44
N SER A 180 -3.19 21.37 1.03
CA SER A 180 -4.65 21.33 0.94
C SER A 180 -5.36 21.14 2.29
N HIS A 181 -4.66 20.62 3.31
CA HIS A 181 -5.23 20.32 4.64
C HIS A 181 -4.74 21.25 5.76
N GLY A 182 -4.01 22.34 5.45
CA GLY A 182 -3.65 23.37 6.43
C GLY A 182 -2.80 22.86 7.60
N ALA A 183 -1.84 21.97 7.34
CA ALA A 183 -0.99 21.38 8.37
C ALA A 183 -0.18 22.48 9.11
N ARG A 184 -0.55 22.79 10.36
CA ARG A 184 0.28 23.62 11.25
C ARG A 184 1.53 22.84 11.63
N HIS A 185 2.69 23.47 11.43
CA HIS A 185 3.99 22.95 11.85
C HIS A 185 3.98 22.68 13.36
N LEU A 186 4.05 21.41 13.77
CA LEU A 186 4.29 21.05 15.16
C LEU A 186 5.75 21.40 15.47
N LEU A 187 5.96 22.37 16.36
CA LEU A 187 7.29 22.69 16.89
C LEU A 187 7.86 21.43 17.56
N GLU A 188 9.09 21.07 17.18
CA GLU A 188 9.84 19.99 17.84
C GLU A 188 9.95 20.29 19.34
N LEU A 189 9.51 19.36 20.17
CA LEU A 189 9.70 19.43 21.62
C LEU A 189 11.20 19.46 21.90
N GLN A 190 11.71 20.60 22.34
CA GLN A 190 13.05 20.70 22.91
C GLN A 190 13.11 19.80 24.14
N SER A 191 13.90 18.73 24.05
CA SER A 191 14.28 17.87 25.15
C SER A 191 15.19 18.64 26.09
N ASN A 192 14.63 19.40 27.02
CA ASN A 192 15.36 19.98 28.14
C ASN A 192 14.43 20.08 29.35
N LEU A 193 14.54 19.13 30.26
CA LEU A 193 14.37 19.35 31.70
C LEU A 193 15.13 18.21 32.39
N SER A 194 16.42 18.48 32.56
CA SER A 194 17.28 17.85 33.54
C SER A 194 16.62 17.91 34.92
N GLU A 195 16.67 16.77 35.59
CA GLU A 195 16.37 16.58 37.00
C GLU A 195 17.06 17.63 37.87
N THR A 196 16.27 18.31 38.71
CA THR A 196 16.68 18.73 40.06
C THR A 196 15.42 18.82 40.90
N ILE A 197 15.14 17.75 41.64
CA ILE A 197 14.31 17.81 42.84
C ILE A 197 15.30 18.17 43.95
N THR A 198 15.20 19.39 44.48
CA THR A 198 15.79 19.76 45.77
C THR A 198 14.64 20.00 46.74
N GLU A 199 14.71 19.30 47.86
CA GLU A 199 13.92 19.46 49.08
C GLU A 199 13.96 20.91 49.58
N ASP A 200 12.86 21.43 50.14
CA ASP A 200 12.75 21.60 51.60
C ASP A 200 11.41 22.21 52.03
N LYS A 201 11.12 21.97 53.31
CA LYS A 201 9.92 22.29 54.12
C LYS A 201 9.48 23.75 54.15
#